data_AF-A0A959ITG1-F1
#
_entry.id   AF-A0A959ITG1-F1
#
_cell.length_a   1.000
_cell.length_b   1.000
_cell.length_c   1.000
_cell.angle_alpha   90.00
_cell.angle_beta   90.00
_cell.angle_gamma   90.00
#
_symmetry.space_group_name_H-M   'P 1'
#
loop_
_entity.id
_entity.type
_entity.pdbx_description
1 polymer ?
#
loop_
_entity_poly.entity_id
_entity_poly.type
_entity_poly.pdbx_seq_one_letter_code
_entity_poly.pdbx_strand_id
1 'polypeptide(L)'
;MRDFLSYKLYDKVFEAYHEFKKEYGTCRILPTPAFFFGLKENEEILVDIEYGKTITVKYLNRTAVNELGQCLVFFRLNGQTRAVEMQDQSRQVEVARHRKVENAGDIGAPLMGNLSKILVKEGDTVEANAPLFVIEAMKMESTITAPAAGRVKKVVLDEKTLVEQDDLILELDLN
;
A
#
# COMPACT_ATOMS: atom_id res chain seq x y z
N MET A 1 -8.62 -2.82 39.27
CA MET A 1 -9.18 -4.18 39.45
C MET A 1 -9.88 -4.72 38.21
N ARG A 2 -10.65 -3.90 37.47
CA ARG A 2 -11.35 -4.35 36.24
C ARG A 2 -10.39 -4.73 35.10
N ASP A 3 -9.33 -3.95 34.87
CA ASP A 3 -8.38 -4.23 33.79
C ASP A 3 -7.65 -5.57 33.97
N PHE A 4 -7.28 -5.91 35.21
CA PHE A 4 -6.65 -7.19 35.54
C PHE A 4 -7.59 -8.38 35.26
N LEU A 5 -8.87 -8.25 35.59
CA LEU A 5 -9.87 -9.27 35.30
C LEU A 5 -10.14 -9.38 33.79
N SER A 6 -10.25 -8.27 33.08
CA SER A 6 -10.42 -8.26 31.63
C SER A 6 -9.25 -8.93 30.90
N TYR A 7 -8.02 -8.67 31.34
CA TYR A 7 -6.83 -9.34 30.82
C TYR A 7 -6.84 -10.85 31.08
N LYS A 8 -7.26 -11.28 32.27
CA LYS A 8 -7.35 -12.71 32.60
C LYS A 8 -8.45 -13.46 31.84
N LEU A 9 -9.53 -12.76 31.46
CA LEU A 9 -10.64 -13.35 30.72
C LEU A 9 -10.42 -13.34 29.21
N TYR A 10 -9.77 -12.29 28.69
CA TYR A 10 -9.56 -12.09 27.25
C TYR A 10 -8.19 -11.44 26.99
N ASP A 11 -7.12 -12.21 27.16
CA ASP A 11 -5.72 -11.78 27.04
C ASP A 11 -5.42 -11.03 25.73
N LYS A 12 -5.62 -11.68 24.58
CA LYS A 12 -5.34 -11.12 23.25
C LYS A 12 -6.21 -9.93 22.90
N VAL A 13 -7.49 -9.97 23.28
CA VAL A 13 -8.43 -8.87 23.01
C VAL A 13 -8.09 -7.66 23.86
N PHE A 14 -7.69 -7.88 25.12
CA PHE A 14 -7.29 -6.81 26.01
C PHE A 14 -5.98 -6.15 25.55
N GLU A 15 -4.99 -6.94 25.11
CA GLU A 15 -3.74 -6.41 24.53
C GLU A 15 -4.02 -5.57 23.27
N ALA A 16 -4.81 -6.10 22.33
CA ALA A 16 -5.19 -5.35 21.12
C ALA A 16 -5.96 -4.07 21.44
N TYR A 17 -6.91 -4.12 22.38
CA TYR A 17 -7.63 -2.94 22.86
C TYR A 17 -6.69 -1.91 23.50
N HIS A 18 -5.71 -2.37 24.29
CA HIS A 18 -4.78 -1.49 24.97
C HIS A 18 -3.85 -0.77 23.98
N GLU A 19 -3.31 -1.48 22.98
CA GLU A 19 -2.53 -0.87 21.91
C GLU A 19 -3.37 0.10 21.07
N PHE A 20 -4.59 -0.28 20.70
CA PHE A 20 -5.53 0.62 20.01
C PHE A 20 -5.79 1.90 20.82
N LYS A 21 -5.97 1.79 22.14
CA LYS A 21 -6.20 2.93 23.02
C LYS A 21 -4.96 3.83 23.17
N LYS A 22 -3.74 3.27 23.10
CA LYS A 22 -2.50 4.07 23.09
C LYS A 22 -2.37 4.88 21.81
N GLU A 23 -2.71 4.29 20.67
CA GLU A 23 -2.55 4.90 19.35
C GLU A 23 -3.64 5.94 19.06
N TYR A 24 -4.91 5.59 19.26
CA TYR A 24 -6.06 6.42 18.86
C TYR A 24 -6.78 7.13 20.02
N GLY A 25 -6.42 6.81 21.27
CA GLY A 25 -7.08 7.34 22.45
C GLY A 25 -8.51 6.81 22.61
N THR A 26 -9.41 7.65 23.15
CA THR A 26 -10.79 7.26 23.44
C THR A 26 -11.72 7.61 22.28
N CYS A 27 -11.93 6.68 21.35
CA CYS A 27 -12.80 6.90 20.19
C CYS A 27 -14.31 6.85 20.51
N ARG A 28 -14.69 6.42 21.73
CA ARG A 28 -16.10 6.29 22.15
C ARG A 28 -16.89 7.61 22.13
N ILE A 29 -16.18 8.73 22.22
CA ILE A 29 -16.78 10.08 22.22
C ILE A 29 -17.16 10.56 20.81
N LEU A 30 -16.75 9.83 19.77
CA LEU A 30 -17.05 10.19 18.39
C LEU A 30 -18.50 9.82 18.03
N PRO A 31 -19.20 10.65 17.24
CA PRO A 31 -20.47 10.26 16.65
C PRO A 31 -20.34 8.97 15.83
N THR A 32 -21.32 8.07 15.95
CA THR A 32 -21.34 6.77 15.27
C THR A 32 -21.03 6.85 13.76
N PRO A 33 -21.60 7.80 12.99
CA PRO A 33 -21.27 7.92 11.56
C PRO A 33 -19.80 8.28 11.34
N ALA A 34 -19.26 9.21 12.13
CA ALA A 34 -17.86 9.63 12.03
C ALA A 34 -16.90 8.52 12.45
N PHE A 35 -17.28 7.69 13.42
CA PHE A 35 -16.49 6.53 13.85
C PHE A 35 -16.39 5.46 12.75
N PHE A 36 -17.49 5.16 12.05
CA PHE A 36 -17.50 4.09 11.04
C PHE A 36 -17.07 4.54 9.64
N PHE A 37 -17.39 5.78 9.24
CA PHE A 37 -17.23 6.24 7.85
C PHE A 37 -16.27 7.43 7.71
N GLY A 38 -15.75 7.95 8.82
CA GLY A 38 -15.00 9.20 8.82
C GLY A 38 -15.89 10.41 8.51
N LEU A 39 -15.25 11.52 8.14
CA LEU A 39 -15.90 12.78 7.79
C LEU A 39 -15.84 13.03 6.29
N LYS A 40 -16.92 13.59 5.73
CA LYS A 40 -16.93 14.08 4.34
C LYS A 40 -16.27 15.44 4.24
N GLU A 41 -15.85 15.80 3.03
CA GLU A 41 -15.21 17.09 2.78
C GLU A 41 -16.11 18.25 3.26
N ASN A 42 -15.53 19.17 4.04
CA ASN A 42 -16.22 20.27 4.71
C ASN A 42 -17.28 19.88 5.76
N GLU A 43 -17.37 18.60 6.15
CA GLU A 43 -18.22 18.14 7.25
C GLU A 43 -17.63 18.52 8.60
N GLU A 44 -18.50 18.96 9.50
CA GLU A 44 -18.17 19.47 10.82
C GLU A 44 -18.96 18.72 11.88
N ILE A 45 -18.25 18.20 12.89
CA ILE A 45 -18.81 17.48 14.02
C ILE A 45 -18.41 18.14 15.33
N LEU A 46 -19.26 17.96 16.32
CA LEU A 46 -18.98 18.30 17.71
C LEU A 46 -18.59 17.03 18.45
N VAL A 47 -17.47 17.09 19.17
CA VAL A 47 -16.93 15.97 19.94
C VAL A 47 -16.78 16.40 21.40
N ASP A 48 -17.51 15.73 22.29
CA ASP A 48 -17.46 15.99 23.72
C ASP A 48 -16.33 15.19 24.36
N ILE A 49 -15.23 15.86 24.70
CA ILE A 49 -14.06 15.19 25.31
C ILE A 49 -14.32 14.95 26.80
N GLU A 50 -14.86 15.95 27.49
CA GLU A 50 -15.17 15.93 28.91
C GLU A 50 -16.43 16.77 29.18
N TYR A 51 -16.97 16.66 30.39
CA TYR A 51 -18.14 17.45 30.80
C TYR A 51 -17.87 18.96 30.65
N GLY A 52 -18.66 19.61 29.79
CA GLY A 52 -18.53 21.03 29.47
C GLY A 52 -17.37 21.38 28.53
N LYS A 53 -16.66 20.40 27.96
CA LYS A 53 -15.58 20.59 26.98
C LYS A 53 -15.94 19.91 25.66
N THR A 54 -16.53 20.68 24.76
CA THR A 54 -16.82 20.28 23.39
C THR A 54 -15.77 20.87 22.46
N ILE A 55 -15.24 20.04 21.55
CA ILE A 55 -14.41 20.52 20.45
C ILE A 55 -15.16 20.41 19.13
N THR A 56 -14.96 21.39 18.27
CA THR A 56 -15.45 21.38 16.90
C THR A 56 -14.36 20.82 16.00
N VAL A 57 -14.64 19.72 15.33
CA VAL A 57 -13.74 19.08 14.37
C VAL A 57 -14.38 19.16 12.99
N LYS A 58 -13.72 19.87 12.07
CA LYS A 58 -14.14 19.97 10.67
C LYS A 58 -13.07 19.39 9.76
N TYR A 59 -13.46 18.47 8.89
CA TYR A 59 -12.58 18.00 7.83
C TYR A 59 -12.56 19.03 6.69
N LEU A 60 -11.37 19.49 6.30
CA LEU A 60 -11.23 20.48 5.22
C LEU A 60 -11.00 19.79 3.88
N ASN A 61 -9.83 19.17 3.73
CA ASN A 61 -9.42 18.47 2.51
C ASN A 61 -8.20 17.57 2.78
N ARG A 62 -7.82 16.77 1.78
CA ARG A 62 -6.55 16.01 1.77
C ARG A 62 -5.72 16.38 0.54
N THR A 63 -4.40 16.30 0.66
CA THR A 63 -3.49 16.46 -0.48
C THR A 63 -3.48 15.21 -1.37
N ALA A 64 -2.89 15.35 -2.56
CA ALA A 64 -2.49 14.19 -3.35
C ALA A 64 -1.50 13.32 -2.54
N VAL A 65 -1.51 12.02 -2.84
CA VAL A 65 -0.59 11.04 -2.26
C VAL A 65 0.80 11.28 -2.84
N ASN A 66 1.79 11.39 -1.97
CA ASN A 66 3.20 11.53 -2.34
C ASN A 66 3.78 10.17 -2.79
N GLU A 67 4.99 10.17 -3.35
CA GLU A 67 5.69 8.96 -3.83
C GLU A 67 5.84 7.86 -2.77
N LEU A 68 5.83 8.24 -1.48
CA LEU A 68 5.90 7.34 -0.33
C LEU A 68 4.53 6.81 0.14
N GLY A 69 3.44 7.07 -0.60
CA GLY A 69 2.10 6.62 -0.21
C GLY A 69 1.44 7.44 0.92
N GLN A 70 2.03 8.60 1.26
CA GLN A 70 1.57 9.47 2.35
C GLN A 70 0.75 10.65 1.79
N CYS A 71 -0.28 11.06 2.53
CA CYS A 71 -1.05 12.27 2.26
C CYS A 71 -1.19 13.11 3.52
N LEU A 72 -1.34 14.43 3.34
CA LEU A 72 -1.65 15.35 4.42
C LEU A 72 -3.15 15.59 4.45
N VAL A 73 -3.75 15.36 5.61
CA VAL A 73 -5.17 15.58 5.88
C VAL A 73 -5.31 16.82 6.74
N PHE A 74 -6.05 17.82 6.26
CA PHE A 74 -6.27 19.06 6.98
C PHE A 74 -7.59 19.02 7.74
N PHE A 75 -7.50 19.27 9.05
CA PHE A 75 -8.65 19.44 9.92
C PHE A 75 -8.65 20.84 10.52
N ARG A 76 -9.83 21.37 10.82
CA ARG A 76 -10.01 22.57 11.63
C ARG A 76 -10.55 22.15 13.00
N LEU A 77 -9.76 22.41 14.03
CA LEU A 77 -10.09 22.15 15.42
C LEU A 77 -10.31 23.49 16.12
N ASN A 78 -11.53 23.76 16.60
CA ASN A 78 -11.89 25.03 17.27
C ASN A 78 -11.43 26.29 16.50
N GLY A 79 -11.57 26.28 15.18
CA GLY A 79 -11.15 27.38 14.31
C GLY A 79 -9.68 27.35 13.87
N GLN A 80 -8.83 26.52 14.49
CA GLN A 80 -7.42 26.39 14.12
C GLN A 80 -7.19 25.23 13.15
N THR A 81 -6.54 25.49 12.02
CA THR A 81 -6.16 24.45 11.07
C THR A 81 -4.97 23.63 11.59
N ARG A 82 -5.09 22.30 11.52
CA ARG A 82 -4.06 21.31 11.80
C ARG A 82 -3.91 20.41 10.59
N ALA A 83 -2.67 20.02 10.30
CA ALA A 83 -2.37 19.00 9.30
C ALA A 83 -1.97 17.72 10.04
N VAL A 84 -2.48 16.59 9.58
CA VAL A 84 -2.11 15.26 10.05
C VAL A 84 -1.61 14.48 8.86
N GLU A 85 -0.42 13.90 8.98
CA GLU A 85 0.13 13.00 7.98
C GLU A 85 -0.46 11.61 8.16
N MET A 86 -1.01 11.06 7.08
CA MET A 86 -1.61 9.73 7.08
C MET A 86 -1.13 8.95 5.87
N GLN A 87 -0.97 7.65 6.04
CA GLN A 87 -0.74 6.75 4.91
C GLN A 87 -2.09 6.44 4.26
N ASP A 88 -2.20 6.67 2.95
CA ASP A 88 -3.46 6.43 2.26
C ASP A 88 -3.63 4.92 1.99
N GLN A 89 -4.38 4.25 2.85
CA GLN A 89 -4.76 2.84 2.67
C GLN A 89 -5.96 2.67 1.71
N SER A 90 -6.64 3.77 1.34
CA SER A 90 -7.82 3.75 0.46
C SER A 90 -7.45 3.62 -1.02
N ARG A 91 -6.21 3.98 -1.37
CA ARG A 91 -5.59 3.51 -2.60
C ARG A 91 -5.04 2.10 -2.34
N GLN A 92 -5.96 1.14 -2.24
CA GLN A 92 -5.73 -0.10 -2.96
C GLN A 92 -5.60 0.29 -4.44
N VAL A 93 -4.42 0.76 -4.84
CA VAL A 93 -3.94 0.28 -6.13
C VAL A 93 -3.97 -1.23 -5.91
N GLU A 94 -4.78 -1.94 -6.68
CA GLU A 94 -4.61 -3.37 -6.88
C GLU A 94 -3.22 -3.57 -7.53
N VAL A 95 -2.14 -3.21 -6.84
CA VAL A 95 -0.90 -3.91 -6.99
C VAL A 95 -1.20 -5.21 -6.29
N ALA A 96 -1.81 -6.14 -7.02
CA ALA A 96 -1.74 -7.54 -6.66
C ALA A 96 -0.27 -7.77 -6.34
N ARG A 97 0.07 -7.98 -5.06
CA ARG A 97 1.47 -8.18 -4.67
C ARG A 97 1.96 -9.37 -5.46
N HIS A 98 2.68 -9.10 -6.54
CA HIS A 98 3.16 -10.14 -7.42
C HIS A 98 4.19 -10.94 -6.64
N ARG A 99 4.33 -12.22 -7.01
CA ARG A 99 5.35 -13.06 -6.41
C ARG A 99 6.71 -12.41 -6.67
N LYS A 100 7.57 -12.30 -5.66
CA LYS A 100 8.92 -11.77 -5.83
C LYS A 100 9.86 -12.87 -6.35
N VAL A 101 10.97 -12.46 -6.96
CA VAL A 101 12.08 -13.34 -7.38
C VAL A 101 12.65 -14.06 -6.15
N GLU A 102 12.78 -15.39 -6.21
CA GLU A 102 13.34 -16.22 -5.13
C GLU A 102 14.47 -17.14 -5.62
N ASN A 103 14.42 -17.56 -6.89
CA ASN A 103 15.31 -18.56 -7.47
C ASN A 103 16.29 -17.93 -8.46
N ALA A 104 17.41 -18.61 -8.74
CA ALA A 104 18.43 -18.11 -9.67
C ALA A 104 17.95 -17.96 -11.14
N GLY A 105 16.89 -18.68 -11.52
CA GLY A 105 16.26 -18.58 -12.85
C GLY A 105 15.09 -17.60 -12.91
N ASP A 106 14.71 -16.98 -11.79
CA ASP A 106 13.61 -16.03 -11.74
C ASP A 106 14.07 -14.68 -12.30
N ILE A 107 13.36 -14.14 -13.28
CA ILE A 107 13.63 -12.82 -13.85
C ILE A 107 12.53 -11.87 -13.41
N GLY A 108 12.92 -10.90 -12.59
CA GLY A 108 12.02 -9.88 -12.07
C GLY A 108 12.20 -8.51 -12.69
N ALA A 109 11.31 -7.60 -12.33
CA ALA A 109 11.41 -6.20 -12.68
C ALA A 109 12.56 -5.50 -11.92
N PRO A 110 13.53 -4.86 -12.59
CA PRO A 110 14.62 -4.15 -11.89
C PRO A 110 14.18 -2.84 -11.24
N LEU A 111 13.02 -2.31 -11.63
CA LEU A 111 12.49 -1.03 -11.17
C LEU A 111 10.97 -1.02 -11.30
N MET A 112 10.33 -0.14 -10.53
CA MET A 112 8.88 0.06 -10.59
C MET A 112 8.46 0.72 -11.92
N GLY A 113 7.49 0.14 -12.62
CA GLY A 113 7.00 0.65 -13.90
C GLY A 113 5.89 -0.21 -14.50
N ASN A 114 5.44 0.14 -15.70
CA ASN A 114 4.50 -0.68 -16.45
C ASN A 114 5.26 -1.68 -17.32
N LEU A 115 4.86 -2.96 -17.29
CA LEU A 115 5.34 -3.97 -18.23
C LEU A 115 4.76 -3.69 -19.62
N SER A 116 5.48 -2.97 -20.47
CA SER A 116 4.92 -2.44 -21.72
C SER A 116 4.80 -3.53 -22.79
N LYS A 117 5.80 -4.42 -22.88
CA LYS A 117 5.83 -5.52 -23.84
C LYS A 117 6.59 -6.73 -23.31
N ILE A 118 6.14 -7.92 -23.68
CA ILE A 118 6.86 -9.18 -23.47
C ILE A 118 7.33 -9.68 -24.85
N LEU A 119 8.63 -9.90 -24.99
CA LEU A 119 9.28 -10.20 -26.28
C LEU A 119 9.51 -11.70 -26.50
N VAL A 120 9.23 -12.53 -25.49
CA VAL A 120 9.44 -13.98 -25.49
C VAL A 120 8.17 -14.72 -25.11
N LYS A 121 8.11 -16.00 -25.46
CA LYS A 121 7.00 -16.89 -25.11
C LYS A 121 7.49 -18.10 -24.32
N GLU A 122 6.57 -18.73 -23.60
CA GLU A 122 6.85 -19.98 -22.91
C GLU A 122 7.37 -21.03 -23.90
N GLY A 123 8.50 -21.65 -23.55
CA GLY A 123 9.18 -22.65 -24.36
C GLY A 123 10.28 -22.12 -25.27
N ASP A 124 10.42 -20.81 -25.44
CA ASP A 124 11.47 -20.20 -26.29
C ASP A 124 12.87 -20.41 -25.71
N THR A 125 13.85 -20.64 -26.58
CA THR A 125 15.27 -20.67 -26.21
C THR A 125 15.88 -19.28 -26.42
N VAL A 126 16.55 -18.76 -25.39
CA VAL A 126 17.16 -17.43 -25.39
C VAL A 126 18.66 -17.54 -25.15
N GLU A 127 19.44 -16.68 -25.82
CA GLU A 127 20.87 -16.52 -25.57
C GLU A 127 21.14 -15.49 -24.48
N ALA A 128 22.35 -15.47 -23.93
CA ALA A 128 22.75 -14.42 -23.01
C ALA A 128 22.63 -13.04 -23.69
N ASN A 129 22.09 -12.06 -22.97
CA ASN A 129 21.72 -10.72 -23.44
C ASN A 129 20.57 -10.65 -24.44
N ALA A 130 19.86 -11.75 -24.72
CA ALA A 130 18.65 -11.68 -25.54
C ALA A 130 17.56 -10.85 -24.85
N PRO A 131 16.82 -9.99 -25.57
CA PRO A 131 15.79 -9.14 -24.98
C PRO A 131 14.56 -9.98 -24.56
N LEU A 132 14.10 -9.78 -23.33
CA LEU A 132 13.02 -10.57 -22.72
C LEU A 132 11.70 -9.78 -22.65
N PHE A 133 11.75 -8.57 -22.09
CA PHE A 133 10.59 -7.69 -21.93
C PHE A 133 11.03 -6.24 -21.79
N VAL A 134 10.07 -5.32 -21.87
CA VAL A 134 10.29 -3.88 -21.77
C VAL A 134 9.46 -3.31 -20.62
N ILE A 135 10.09 -2.51 -19.78
CA ILE A 135 9.42 -1.74 -18.72
C ILE A 135 9.40 -0.27 -19.12
N GLU A 136 8.23 0.36 -19.01
CA GLU A 136 8.05 1.79 -19.12
C GLU A 136 7.96 2.41 -17.72
N ALA A 137 8.91 3.28 -17.38
CA ALA A 137 8.90 4.05 -16.14
C ALA A 137 9.27 5.50 -16.43
N MET A 138 8.52 6.45 -15.87
CA MET A 138 8.78 7.89 -16.05
C MET A 138 8.93 8.34 -17.52
N LYS A 139 8.14 7.76 -18.44
CA LYS A 139 8.21 7.98 -19.91
C LYS A 139 9.50 7.48 -20.58
N MET A 140 10.27 6.64 -19.89
CA MET A 140 11.45 5.97 -20.43
C MET A 140 11.18 4.48 -20.54
N GLU A 141 11.53 3.89 -21.68
CA GLU A 141 11.47 2.45 -21.90
C GLU A 141 12.85 1.82 -21.62
N SER A 142 12.86 0.76 -20.82
CA SER A 142 14.05 -0.03 -20.50
C SER A 142 13.82 -1.47 -20.93
N THR A 143 14.67 -1.96 -21.84
CA THR A 143 14.64 -3.37 -22.28
C THR A 143 15.45 -4.22 -21.32
N ILE A 144 14.82 -5.26 -20.77
CA ILE A 144 15.48 -6.20 -19.86
C ILE A 144 15.91 -7.42 -20.66
N THR A 145 17.15 -7.84 -20.46
CA THR A 145 17.80 -8.90 -21.22
C THR A 145 18.09 -10.13 -20.35
N ALA A 146 18.26 -11.28 -21.00
CA ALA A 146 18.55 -12.54 -20.32
C ALA A 146 19.97 -12.53 -19.70
N PRO A 147 20.12 -12.88 -18.41
CA PRO A 147 21.43 -12.89 -17.76
C PRO A 147 22.35 -14.01 -18.26
N ALA A 148 21.77 -15.10 -18.77
CA ALA A 148 22.47 -16.25 -19.33
C ALA A 148 21.60 -16.93 -20.40
N ALA A 149 22.20 -17.83 -21.17
CA ALA A 149 21.45 -18.65 -22.11
C ALA A 149 20.57 -19.67 -21.36
N GLY A 150 19.37 -19.91 -21.87
CA GLY A 150 18.40 -20.79 -21.21
C GLY A 150 17.10 -20.92 -21.99
N ARG A 151 16.11 -21.55 -21.37
CA ARG A 151 14.78 -21.72 -21.94
C ARG A 151 13.73 -21.02 -21.08
N VAL A 152 12.81 -20.28 -21.70
CA VAL A 152 11.69 -19.67 -20.99
C VAL A 152 10.76 -20.77 -20.51
N LYS A 153 10.69 -20.96 -19.19
CA LYS A 153 9.86 -21.98 -18.56
C LYS A 153 8.42 -21.50 -18.41
N LYS A 154 8.23 -20.26 -17.97
CA LYS A 154 6.91 -19.69 -17.71
C LYS A 154 6.94 -18.16 -17.77
N VAL A 155 5.88 -17.54 -18.29
CA VAL A 155 5.61 -16.11 -18.16
C VAL A 155 4.54 -15.94 -17.08
N VAL A 156 4.84 -15.17 -16.03
CA VAL A 156 4.04 -15.06 -14.81
C VAL A 156 3.10 -13.86 -14.85
N LEU A 157 3.53 -12.76 -15.48
CA LEU A 157 2.78 -11.51 -15.58
C LEU A 157 2.50 -11.15 -17.03
N ASP A 158 1.37 -10.48 -17.26
CA ASP A 158 0.92 -10.05 -18.57
C ASP A 158 1.38 -8.64 -18.91
N GLU A 159 1.35 -8.29 -20.20
CA GLU A 159 1.57 -6.92 -20.64
C GLU A 159 0.54 -5.96 -20.00
N LYS A 160 0.95 -4.70 -19.81
CA LYS A 160 0.21 -3.61 -19.16
C LYS A 160 -0.03 -3.82 -17.66
N THR A 161 0.65 -4.78 -17.04
CA THR A 161 0.70 -4.91 -15.58
C THR A 161 1.66 -3.88 -14.99
N LEU A 162 1.23 -3.21 -13.92
CA LEU A 162 2.09 -2.36 -13.11
C LEU A 162 2.91 -3.25 -12.18
N VAL A 163 4.24 -3.16 -12.27
CA VAL A 163 5.18 -3.98 -11.50
C VAL A 163 6.01 -3.13 -10.55
N GLU A 164 6.33 -3.69 -9.39
CA GLU A 164 7.32 -3.17 -8.45
C GLU A 164 8.69 -3.82 -8.66
N GLN A 165 9.71 -3.26 -8.02
CA GLN A 165 11.03 -3.89 -7.99
C GLN A 165 10.93 -5.34 -7.46
N ASP A 166 11.64 -6.24 -8.14
CA ASP A 166 11.73 -7.68 -7.88
C ASP A 166 10.43 -8.48 -8.08
N ASP A 167 9.38 -7.89 -8.67
CA ASP A 167 8.22 -8.67 -9.10
C ASP A 167 8.61 -9.67 -10.20
N LEU A 168 8.29 -10.94 -9.99
CA LEU A 168 8.59 -12.05 -10.91
C LEU A 168 7.77 -11.89 -12.20
N ILE A 169 8.47 -11.68 -13.31
CA ILE A 169 7.85 -11.56 -14.63
C ILE A 169 7.90 -12.88 -15.38
N LEU A 170 9.05 -13.58 -15.36
CA LEU A 170 9.22 -14.86 -16.05
C LEU A 170 10.26 -15.74 -15.36
N GLU A 171 10.15 -17.05 -15.57
CA GLU A 171 11.09 -18.06 -15.10
C GLU A 171 11.93 -18.58 -16.28
N LEU A 172 13.26 -18.58 -16.14
CA LEU A 172 14.21 -19.23 -17.05
C LEU A 172 14.71 -20.54 -16.46
N ASP A 173 14.75 -21.57 -17.28
CA ASP A 173 15.53 -22.79 -17.03
C ASP A 173 16.93 -22.55 -17.60
N LEU A 174 17.90 -22.38 -16.70
CA LEU A 174 19.30 -22.11 -17.07
C LEU A 174 19.96 -23.42 -17.48
N ASN A 175 20.58 -23.43 -18.66
CA ASN A 175 21.32 -24.59 -19.18
C ASN A 175 22.76 -24.63 -18.67
#